data_AF-A0A917TTF2-F1
#
_entry.id   AF-A0A917TTF2-F1
#
_cell.length_a   1.000
_cell.length_b   1.000
_cell.length_c   1.000
_cell.angle_alpha   90.00
_cell.angle_beta   90.00
_cell.angle_gamma   90.00
#
_symmetry.space_group_name_H-M   'P 1'
#
loop_
_entity.id
_entity.type
_entity.pdbx_description
1 polymer ?
#
loop_
_entity_poly.entity_id
_entity_poly.type
_entity_poly.pdbx_seq_one_letter_code
_entity_poly.pdbx_strand_id
1 'polypeptide(L)'
;MALETFRRFEDYWKKNIIFNYMMEISFWLLQTLILFYLLFVVNNGEVRFYIFLAVLCGFAAYQSLFASYYCRLLERIITSFLALYHFVYQIIDTIIFTPLKWLIQLLFAIFLLIIRLIYWLFWMILRIIYIPISIIVNIFSHFIPKNAKNYLHSLAGIYSKIENSIVTRWKNYWDKGGS
;
A
#
# COMPACT_ATOMS: atom_id res chain seq x y z
N MET A 1 -23.81 -2.10 -19.17
CA MET A 1 -22.44 -2.04 -18.64
C MET A 1 -21.73 -0.71 -18.92
N ALA A 2 -21.51 -0.29 -20.18
CA ALA A 2 -20.88 1.01 -20.48
C ALA A 2 -21.68 2.25 -20.00
N LEU A 3 -23.02 2.19 -20.04
CA LEU A 3 -23.90 3.28 -19.58
C LEU A 3 -23.81 3.54 -18.07
N GLU A 4 -23.56 2.48 -17.28
CA GLU A 4 -23.46 2.57 -15.82
C GLU A 4 -22.10 3.17 -15.39
N THR A 5 -21.03 2.88 -16.13
CA THR A 5 -19.73 3.52 -15.92
C THR A 5 -19.79 5.00 -16.29
N PHE A 6 -20.47 5.34 -17.39
CA PHE A 6 -20.66 6.73 -17.83
C PHE A 6 -21.44 7.56 -16.80
N ARG A 7 -22.57 7.05 -16.27
CA ARG A 7 -23.35 7.71 -15.22
C ARG A 7 -22.58 7.92 -13.92
N ARG A 8 -21.62 7.05 -13.59
CA ARG A 8 -20.82 7.15 -12.37
C ARG A 8 -19.67 8.17 -12.49
N PHE A 9 -19.22 8.45 -13.72
CA PHE A 9 -18.26 9.53 -14.00
C PHE A 9 -18.93 10.89 -14.25
N GLU A 10 -20.22 10.91 -14.60
CA GLU A 10 -21.05 12.12 -14.72
C GLU A 10 -21.07 12.95 -13.42
N ASP A 11 -21.07 12.28 -12.26
CA ASP A 11 -21.03 12.94 -10.94
C ASP A 11 -19.70 13.63 -10.64
N TYR A 12 -18.58 13.19 -11.24
CA TYR A 12 -17.27 13.81 -11.03
C TYR A 12 -17.08 15.08 -11.85
N TRP A 13 -17.64 15.15 -13.06
CA TRP A 13 -17.56 16.35 -13.92
C TRP A 13 -18.51 17.46 -13.45
N LYS A 14 -19.62 17.10 -12.79
CA LYS A 14 -20.62 18.03 -12.23
C LYS A 14 -20.09 18.95 -11.13
N LYS A 15 -18.93 18.64 -10.54
CA LYS A 15 -18.38 19.41 -9.40
C LYS A 15 -17.73 20.74 -9.81
N ASN A 16 -17.22 20.84 -11.04
CA ASN A 16 -16.60 22.07 -11.55
C ASN A 16 -17.62 22.88 -12.35
N ILE A 17 -18.43 23.64 -11.62
CA ILE A 17 -19.49 24.50 -12.15
C ILE A 17 -18.97 25.41 -13.29
N ILE A 18 -17.76 25.97 -13.15
CA ILE A 18 -17.17 26.89 -14.12
C ILE A 18 -16.89 26.20 -15.47
N PHE A 19 -16.33 25.00 -15.44
CA PHE A 19 -16.04 24.24 -16.66
C PHE A 19 -17.32 23.82 -17.36
N ASN A 20 -18.34 23.41 -16.60
CA ASN A 20 -19.62 23.01 -17.16
C ASN A 20 -20.31 24.19 -17.85
N TYR A 21 -20.35 25.37 -17.21
CA TYR A 21 -20.91 26.58 -17.82
C TYR A 21 -20.12 27.03 -19.05
N MET A 22 -18.79 26.95 -19.04
CA MET A 22 -17.97 27.32 -20.20
C MET A 22 -18.25 26.42 -21.41
N MET A 23 -18.39 25.11 -21.16
CA MET A 23 -18.72 24.13 -22.21
C MET A 23 -20.15 24.33 -22.71
N GLU A 24 -21.09 24.60 -21.82
CA GLU A 24 -22.49 24.85 -22.17
C GLU A 24 -22.66 26.13 -22.99
N ILE A 25 -22.04 27.23 -22.56
CA ILE A 25 -22.03 28.51 -23.30
C ILE A 25 -21.38 28.32 -24.68
N SER A 26 -20.24 27.65 -24.74
CA SER A 26 -19.55 27.39 -26.01
C SER A 26 -20.41 26.55 -26.94
N PHE A 27 -21.10 25.53 -26.42
CA PHE A 27 -22.02 24.70 -27.19
C PHE A 27 -23.18 25.51 -27.75
N TRP A 28 -23.86 26.30 -26.91
CA TRP A 28 -24.98 27.14 -27.36
C TRP A 28 -24.55 28.20 -28.38
N LEU A 29 -23.38 28.80 -28.20
CA LEU A 29 -22.84 29.80 -29.12
C LEU A 29 -22.51 29.17 -30.48
N LEU A 30 -21.85 28.02 -30.49
CA LEU A 30 -21.47 27.31 -31.71
C LEU A 30 -22.71 26.79 -32.45
N GLN A 31 -23.70 26.26 -31.72
CA GLN A 31 -24.99 25.84 -32.27
C GLN A 31 -25.74 27.01 -32.93
N THR A 32 -25.81 28.16 -32.25
CA THR A 32 -26.46 29.37 -32.77
C THR A 32 -25.72 29.90 -33.99
N LEU A 33 -24.39 29.88 -33.97
CA LEU A 33 -23.56 30.33 -35.08
C LEU A 33 -23.75 29.47 -36.34
N ILE A 34 -23.76 28.13 -36.17
CA ILE A 34 -24.03 27.19 -37.27
C ILE A 34 -25.43 27.41 -37.83
N LEU A 35 -26.43 27.53 -36.95
CA LEU A 35 -27.83 27.71 -37.35
C LEU A 35 -28.03 29.03 -38.10
N PHE A 36 -27.41 30.11 -37.61
CA PHE A 36 -27.45 31.42 -38.26
C PHE A 36 -26.70 31.44 -39.60
N TYR A 37 -25.53 30.80 -39.67
CA TYR A 37 -24.77 30.66 -40.92
C TYR A 37 -25.59 29.90 -41.99
N LEU A 38 -26.24 28.81 -41.60
CA LEU A 38 -27.09 28.04 -42.51
C LEU A 38 -28.29 28.86 -43.00
N LEU A 39 -28.95 29.60 -42.11
CA LEU A 39 -30.05 30.53 -42.44
C LEU A 39 -29.62 31.62 -43.42
N PHE A 40 -28.42 32.16 -43.22
CA PHE A 40 -27.85 33.19 -44.07
C PHE A 40 -27.56 32.67 -45.48
N VAL A 41 -26.89 31.51 -45.59
CA VAL A 41 -26.52 30.90 -46.89
C VAL A 41 -27.73 30.48 -47.70
N VAL A 42 -28.76 29.92 -47.06
CA VAL A 42 -29.86 29.28 -47.79
C VAL A 42 -30.96 30.28 -48.17
N ASN A 43 -31.17 31.35 -47.40
CA ASN A 43 -32.37 32.16 -47.60
C ASN A 43 -32.24 33.66 -47.31
N ASN A 44 -31.02 34.22 -47.28
CA ASN A 44 -30.78 35.61 -46.87
C ASN A 44 -31.45 35.99 -45.53
N GLY A 45 -31.73 35.02 -44.66
CA GLY A 45 -32.41 35.23 -43.37
C GLY A 45 -33.96 35.10 -43.35
N GLU A 46 -34.63 34.70 -44.43
CA GLU A 46 -36.08 34.51 -44.42
C GLU A 46 -36.50 33.13 -43.84
N VAL A 47 -37.38 33.12 -42.84
CA VAL A 47 -37.78 31.88 -42.15
C VAL A 47 -38.89 31.17 -42.92
N ARG A 48 -38.58 30.01 -43.52
CA ARG A 48 -39.54 29.17 -44.27
C ARG A 48 -39.47 27.70 -43.82
N PHE A 49 -40.49 26.91 -44.18
CA PHE A 49 -40.72 25.52 -43.73
C PHE A 49 -39.50 24.57 -43.89
N TYR A 50 -38.61 24.85 -44.84
CA TYR A 50 -37.40 24.04 -45.09
C TYR A 50 -36.39 24.06 -43.94
N ILE A 51 -36.42 25.08 -43.07
CA ILE A 51 -35.55 25.16 -41.88
C ILE A 51 -35.92 24.05 -40.89
N PHE A 52 -37.21 23.78 -40.70
CA PHE A 52 -37.66 22.65 -39.87
C PHE A 52 -37.16 21.33 -40.45
N LEU A 53 -37.22 21.18 -41.77
CA LEU A 53 -36.72 19.98 -42.45
C LEU A 53 -35.20 19.84 -42.32
N ALA A 54 -34.45 20.95 -42.42
CA ALA A 54 -33.00 20.97 -42.24
C ALA A 54 -32.59 20.65 -40.80
N VAL A 55 -33.33 21.13 -39.79
CA VAL A 55 -33.09 20.80 -38.38
C VAL A 55 -33.40 19.33 -38.10
N LEU A 56 -34.53 18.80 -38.59
CA LEU A 56 -34.87 17.39 -38.44
C LEU A 56 -33.87 16.47 -39.16
N CYS A 57 -33.45 16.83 -40.37
CA CYS A 57 -32.46 16.08 -41.14
C CYS A 57 -31.07 16.16 -40.49
N GLY A 58 -30.67 17.34 -40.03
CA GLY A 58 -29.43 17.55 -39.29
C GLY A 58 -29.39 16.75 -37.98
N PHE A 59 -30.50 16.68 -37.26
CA PHE A 59 -30.63 15.84 -36.06
C PHE A 59 -30.52 14.35 -36.39
N ALA A 60 -31.18 13.88 -37.45
CA ALA A 60 -31.09 12.48 -37.88
C ALA A 60 -29.68 12.11 -38.36
N ALA A 61 -29.01 13.02 -39.08
CA ALA A 61 -27.63 12.84 -39.51
C ALA A 61 -26.67 12.83 -38.32
N TYR A 62 -26.84 13.74 -37.35
CA TYR A 62 -26.09 13.74 -36.11
C TYR A 62 -26.25 12.43 -35.32
N GLN A 63 -27.49 11.98 -35.16
CA GLN A 63 -27.81 10.76 -34.40
C GLN A 63 -27.23 9.50 -35.06
N SER A 64 -27.24 9.42 -36.39
CA SER A 64 -26.79 8.23 -37.13
C SER A 64 -25.27 8.17 -37.34
N LEU A 65 -24.63 9.30 -37.68
CA LEU A 65 -23.21 9.33 -38.05
C LEU A 65 -22.31 9.77 -36.88
N PHE A 66 -22.72 10.80 -36.14
CA PHE A 66 -21.82 11.51 -35.24
C PHE A 66 -21.96 11.08 -33.78
N ALA A 67 -23.13 10.60 -33.35
CA ALA A 67 -23.35 10.18 -31.96
C ALA A 67 -22.38 9.06 -31.53
N SER A 68 -22.20 8.04 -32.36
CA SER A 68 -21.27 6.93 -32.05
C SER A 68 -19.81 7.38 -32.04
N TYR A 69 -19.42 8.22 -33.01
CA TYR A 69 -18.06 8.74 -33.10
C TYR A 69 -17.73 9.67 -31.92
N TYR A 70 -18.64 10.57 -31.58
CA TYR A 70 -18.51 11.50 -30.47
C TYR A 70 -18.35 10.76 -29.13
N CYS A 71 -19.21 9.78 -28.84
CA CYS A 71 -19.10 8.98 -27.62
C CYS A 71 -17.75 8.24 -27.53
N ARG A 72 -17.29 7.62 -28.64
CA ARG A 72 -16.00 6.93 -28.67
C ARG A 72 -14.82 7.87 -28.46
N LEU A 73 -14.86 9.06 -29.05
CA LEU A 73 -13.81 10.06 -28.91
C LEU A 73 -13.76 10.60 -27.48
N LEU A 74 -14.92 10.90 -26.91
CA LEU A 74 -15.04 11.36 -25.53
C LEU A 74 -14.54 10.30 -24.53
N GLU A 75 -14.92 9.04 -24.72
CA GLU A 75 -14.44 7.94 -23.88
C GLU A 75 -12.93 7.73 -24.03
N ARG A 76 -12.38 7.88 -25.23
CA ARG A 76 -10.93 7.84 -25.46
C ARG A 76 -10.19 8.98 -24.76
N ILE A 77 -10.78 10.18 -24.73
CA ILE A 77 -10.20 11.33 -24.01
C ILE A 77 -10.22 11.07 -22.50
N ILE A 78 -11.37 10.64 -21.95
CA ILE A 78 -11.51 10.35 -20.52
C ILE A 78 -10.53 9.27 -20.09
N THR A 79 -10.47 8.15 -20.82
CA THR A 79 -9.56 7.05 -20.52
C THR A 79 -8.09 7.46 -20.63
N SER A 80 -7.74 8.33 -21.58
CA SER A 80 -6.38 8.89 -21.69
C SER A 80 -6.01 9.75 -20.49
N PHE A 81 -6.92 10.62 -20.03
CA PHE A 81 -6.70 11.42 -18.81
C PHE A 81 -6.59 10.55 -17.55
N LEU A 82 -7.42 9.49 -17.44
CA LEU A 82 -7.36 8.57 -16.32
C LEU A 82 -6.04 7.78 -16.31
N ALA A 83 -5.57 7.37 -17.49
CA ALA A 83 -4.27 6.71 -17.66
C ALA A 83 -3.12 7.65 -17.27
N LEU A 84 -3.18 8.92 -17.70
CA LEU A 84 -2.19 9.94 -17.32
C LEU A 84 -2.17 10.16 -15.80
N TYR A 85 -3.35 10.26 -15.16
CA TYR A 85 -3.45 10.43 -13.72
C TYR A 85 -2.85 9.24 -12.96
N HIS A 86 -3.18 8.00 -13.36
CA HIS A 86 -2.60 6.81 -12.76
C HIS A 86 -1.09 6.74 -12.97
N PHE A 87 -0.61 7.11 -14.15
CA PHE A 87 0.82 7.15 -14.45
C PHE A 87 1.56 8.13 -13.54
N VAL A 88 1.04 9.35 -13.39
CA VAL A 88 1.61 10.36 -12.48
C VAL A 88 1.57 9.88 -11.03
N TYR A 89 0.45 9.30 -10.59
CA TYR A 89 0.31 8.75 -9.25
C TYR A 89 1.34 7.64 -8.99
N GLN A 90 1.52 6.71 -9.92
CA GLN A 90 2.53 5.65 -9.81
C GLN A 90 3.95 6.21 -9.76
N ILE A 91 4.26 7.24 -10.55
CA ILE A 91 5.57 7.89 -10.50
C ILE A 91 5.81 8.51 -9.13
N ILE A 92 4.85 9.28 -8.62
CA ILE A 92 4.97 9.92 -7.29
C ILE A 92 5.10 8.86 -6.20
N ASP A 93 4.29 7.81 -6.25
CA ASP A 93 4.32 6.73 -5.27
C ASP A 93 5.68 6.00 -5.27
N THR A 94 6.17 5.69 -6.47
CA THR A 94 7.46 5.01 -6.66
C THR A 94 8.63 5.91 -6.26
N ILE A 95 8.61 7.20 -6.61
CA ILE A 95 9.71 8.12 -6.32
C ILE A 95 9.74 8.55 -4.85
N ILE A 96 8.61 8.60 -4.15
CA ILE A 96 8.57 9.13 -2.78
C ILE A 96 8.43 8.01 -1.75
N PHE A 97 7.42 7.14 -1.88
CA PHE A 97 7.12 6.15 -0.84
C PHE A 97 8.09 4.96 -0.89
N THR A 98 8.54 4.57 -2.08
CA THR A 98 9.48 3.45 -2.21
C THR A 98 10.84 3.77 -1.57
N PRO A 99 11.53 4.89 -1.86
CA PRO A 99 12.80 5.17 -1.19
C PRO A 99 12.66 5.38 0.31
N LEU A 100 11.52 5.91 0.78
CA LEU A 100 11.27 6.03 2.22
C LEU A 100 11.24 4.67 2.93
N LYS A 101 10.59 3.67 2.32
CA LYS A 101 10.58 2.29 2.84
C LYS A 101 11.99 1.69 2.86
N TRP A 102 12.77 1.89 1.79
CA TRP A 102 14.16 1.43 1.73
C TRP A 102 15.02 2.08 2.82
N LEU A 103 14.86 3.38 3.08
CA LEU A 103 15.57 4.08 4.15
C LEU A 103 15.27 3.49 5.53
N ILE A 104 13.99 3.20 5.81
CA ILE A 104 13.58 2.56 7.08
C ILE A 104 14.17 1.16 7.20
N GLN A 105 14.14 0.37 6.13
CA GLN A 105 14.74 -0.97 6.11
C GLN A 105 16.26 -0.90 6.34
N LEU A 106 16.94 0.07 5.74
CA LEU A 106 18.38 0.27 5.89
C LEU A 106 18.72 0.65 7.34
N LEU A 107 17.95 1.55 7.96
CA LEU A 107 18.07 1.87 9.38
C LEU A 107 17.90 0.63 10.27
N PHE A 108 16.89 -0.19 10.00
CA PHE A 108 16.65 -1.41 10.76
C PHE A 108 17.77 -2.45 10.56
N ALA A 109 18.30 -2.56 9.34
CA ALA A 109 19.42 -3.43 9.03
C ALA A 109 20.69 -2.99 9.78
N ILE A 110 20.99 -1.69 9.82
CA ILE A 110 22.10 -1.14 10.61
C ILE A 110 21.89 -1.45 12.10
N PHE A 111 20.69 -1.21 12.61
CA PHE A 111 20.37 -1.49 14.02
C PHE A 111 20.58 -2.96 14.40
N LEU A 112 20.08 -3.90 13.58
CA LEU A 112 20.31 -5.33 13.77
C LEU A 112 21.79 -5.72 13.67
N LEU A 113 22.54 -5.09 12.78
CA LEU A 113 23.97 -5.31 12.62
C LEU A 113 24.71 -4.89 13.90
N ILE A 114 24.37 -3.73 14.48
CA ILE A 114 24.93 -3.27 15.75
C ILE A 114 24.61 -4.25 16.89
N ILE A 115 23.36 -4.71 17.01
CA ILE A 115 23.00 -5.71 18.02
C ILE A 115 23.79 -7.00 17.82
N ARG A 116 23.93 -7.48 16.58
CA ARG A 116 24.69 -8.68 16.25
C ARG A 116 26.17 -8.52 16.62
N LEU A 117 26.76 -7.35 16.37
CA LEU A 117 28.13 -7.01 16.79
C LEU A 117 28.27 -7.04 18.31
N ILE A 118 27.35 -6.40 19.04
CA ILE A 118 27.36 -6.40 20.52
C ILE A 118 27.25 -7.83 21.06
N TYR A 119 26.31 -8.62 20.54
CA TYR A 119 26.14 -10.02 20.95
C TYR A 119 27.38 -10.85 20.63
N TRP A 120 27.97 -10.66 19.46
CA TRP A 120 29.20 -11.36 19.07
C TRP A 120 30.37 -10.98 19.98
N LEU A 121 30.55 -9.70 20.31
CA LEU A 121 31.56 -9.23 21.26
C LEU A 121 31.33 -9.81 22.65
N PHE A 122 30.09 -9.77 23.14
CA PHE A 122 29.72 -10.34 24.43
C PHE A 122 30.02 -11.85 24.48
N TRP A 123 29.63 -12.60 23.45
CA TRP A 123 29.91 -14.03 23.35
C TRP A 123 31.42 -14.32 23.26
N MET A 124 32.18 -13.47 22.55
CA MET A 124 33.63 -13.58 22.47
C MET A 124 34.28 -13.39 23.84
N ILE A 125 33.87 -12.39 24.62
CA ILE A 125 34.36 -12.16 25.99
C ILE A 125 34.02 -13.37 26.89
N LEU A 126 32.78 -13.83 26.86
CA LEU A 126 32.36 -15.02 27.62
C LEU A 126 33.18 -16.24 27.24
N ARG A 127 33.46 -16.45 25.95
CA ARG A 127 34.27 -17.56 25.47
C ARG A 127 35.72 -17.45 25.97
N ILE A 128 36.30 -16.25 25.94
CA ILE A 128 37.65 -15.98 26.46
C ILE A 128 37.74 -16.29 27.96
N ILE A 129 36.68 -16.05 28.73
CA ILE A 129 36.64 -16.36 30.18
C ILE A 129 36.34 -17.84 30.43
N TYR A 130 35.43 -18.45 29.66
CA TYR A 130 35.00 -19.82 29.84
C TYR A 130 36.11 -20.83 29.52
N ILE A 131 36.89 -20.61 28.45
CA ILE A 131 37.99 -21.50 28.04
C ILE A 131 39.01 -21.73 29.16
N PRO A 132 39.63 -20.70 29.78
CA PRO A 132 40.62 -20.90 30.84
C PRO A 132 39.99 -21.50 32.10
N ILE A 133 38.76 -21.11 32.46
CA ILE A 133 38.05 -21.72 33.60
C ILE A 133 37.83 -23.21 33.34
N SER A 134 37.37 -23.59 32.14
CA SER A 134 37.16 -24.99 31.77
C SER A 134 38.45 -25.80 31.83
N ILE A 135 39.58 -25.23 31.36
CA ILE A 135 40.89 -25.87 31.47
C ILE A 135 41.29 -26.06 32.94
N ILE A 136 41.14 -25.02 33.78
CA ILE A 136 41.46 -25.09 35.21
C ILE A 136 40.60 -26.14 35.92
N VAL A 137 39.29 -26.17 35.66
CA VAL A 137 38.36 -27.16 36.24
C VAL A 137 38.73 -28.58 35.80
N ASN A 138 39.07 -28.77 34.52
CA ASN A 138 39.45 -30.09 34.00
C ASN A 138 40.77 -30.58 34.64
N ILE A 139 41.77 -29.70 34.74
CA ILE A 139 43.04 -30.00 35.43
C ILE A 139 42.76 -30.33 36.90
N PHE A 140 41.99 -29.49 37.61
CA PHE A 140 41.66 -29.71 39.02
C PHE A 140 40.89 -31.01 39.23
N SER A 141 40.00 -31.37 38.30
CA SER A 141 39.27 -32.65 38.35
C SER A 141 40.19 -33.87 38.24
N HIS A 142 41.32 -33.75 37.54
CA HIS A 142 42.32 -34.80 37.43
C HIS A 142 43.16 -34.93 38.71
N PHE A 143 43.35 -33.82 39.43
CA PHE A 143 44.06 -33.78 40.71
C PHE A 143 43.18 -34.10 41.93
N ILE A 144 41.85 -34.14 41.77
CA ILE A 144 40.93 -34.50 42.85
C ILE A 144 40.99 -36.03 43.11
N PRO A 145 41.36 -36.49 44.32
CA PRO A 145 41.27 -37.90 44.68
C PRO A 145 39.80 -38.36 44.72
N LYS A 146 39.52 -39.63 44.41
CA LYS A 146 38.17 -40.22 44.30
C LYS A 146 37.23 -39.88 45.46
N ASN A 147 37.77 -39.61 46.65
CA ASN A 147 37.05 -39.24 47.87
C ASN A 147 36.31 -37.89 47.77
N ALA A 148 36.85 -36.89 47.09
CA ALA A 148 36.18 -35.59 46.94
C ALA A 148 35.04 -35.62 45.89
N LYS A 149 35.07 -36.60 44.96
CA LYS A 149 33.97 -36.85 44.02
C LYS A 149 32.69 -37.33 44.75
N ASN A 150 32.84 -38.03 45.88
CA ASN A 150 31.72 -38.43 46.73
C ASN A 150 31.04 -37.25 47.45
N TYR A 151 31.79 -36.20 47.79
CA TYR A 151 31.21 -34.96 48.35
C TYR A 151 30.44 -34.15 47.30
N LEU A 152 30.92 -34.11 46.06
CA LEU A 152 30.15 -33.52 44.95
C LEU A 152 28.83 -34.26 44.71
N HIS A 153 28.82 -35.59 44.85
CA HIS A 153 27.60 -36.39 44.76
C HIS A 153 26.62 -36.11 45.93
N SER A 154 27.12 -35.82 47.13
CA SER A 154 26.25 -35.43 48.25
C SER A 154 25.62 -34.04 48.05
N LEU A 155 26.38 -33.10 47.47
CA LEU A 155 25.87 -31.78 47.09
C LEU A 155 24.84 -31.85 45.95
N ALA A 156 25.03 -32.74 44.97
CA ALA A 156 24.03 -33.02 43.94
C ALA A 156 22.71 -33.55 44.55
N GLY A 157 22.80 -34.39 45.59
CA GLY A 157 21.64 -34.86 46.35
C GLY A 157 20.90 -33.72 47.07
N ILE A 158 21.63 -32.75 47.65
CA ILE A 158 21.06 -31.57 48.29
C ILE A 158 20.39 -30.65 47.25
N TYR A 159 21.03 -30.43 46.10
CA TYR A 159 20.47 -29.65 45.00
C TYR A 159 19.16 -30.25 44.48
N SER A 160 19.14 -31.57 44.21
CA SER A 160 17.93 -32.27 43.78
C SER A 160 16.80 -32.19 44.81
N LYS A 161 17.12 -32.19 46.10
CA LYS A 161 16.12 -32.02 47.17
C LYS A 161 15.53 -30.61 47.19
N ILE A 162 16.36 -29.59 46.98
CA ILE A 162 15.93 -28.19 46.90
C ILE A 162 15.09 -27.97 45.63
N GLU A 163 15.52 -28.50 44.49
CA GLU A 163 14.79 -28.43 43.23
C GLU A 163 13.42 -29.11 43.34
N ASN A 164 13.36 -30.34 43.86
CA ASN A 164 12.10 -31.03 44.08
C ASN A 164 11.19 -30.27 45.03
N SER A 165 11.71 -29.66 46.09
CA SER A 165 10.87 -28.89 47.03
C SER A 165 10.35 -27.58 46.43
N ILE A 166 11.12 -26.94 45.55
CA ILE A 166 10.65 -25.77 44.78
C ILE A 166 9.59 -26.18 43.76
N VAL A 167 9.83 -27.23 42.97
CA VAL A 167 8.87 -27.76 41.97
C VAL A 167 7.58 -28.21 42.64
N THR A 168 7.66 -28.91 43.77
CA THR A 168 6.48 -29.36 44.52
C THR A 168 5.68 -28.18 45.07
N ARG A 169 6.37 -27.15 45.60
CA ARG A 169 5.70 -25.91 46.04
C ARG A 169 5.02 -25.19 44.88
N TRP A 170 5.70 -25.07 43.75
CA TRP A 170 5.15 -24.45 42.54
C TRP A 170 3.90 -25.19 42.05
N LYS A 171 3.95 -26.52 41.98
CA LYS A 171 2.79 -27.35 41.60
C LYS A 171 1.60 -27.14 42.54
N ASN A 172 1.84 -27.08 43.84
CA ASN A 172 0.80 -26.80 44.84
C ASN A 172 0.21 -25.39 44.73
N TYR A 173 0.96 -24.39 44.24
CA TYR A 173 0.43 -23.05 43.97
C TYR A 173 -0.48 -23.05 42.74
N TRP A 174 -0.12 -23.79 41.69
CA TRP A 174 -0.95 -23.94 40.48
C TRP A 174 -2.24 -24.73 40.77
N ASP A 175 -2.18 -25.81 41.55
CA ASP A 175 -3.36 -26.62 41.90
C ASP A 175 -4.34 -25.89 42.85
N LYS A 176 -3.88 -24.90 43.63
CA LYS A 176 -4.74 -24.07 44.50
C LYS A 176 -5.29 -22.81 43.84
N GLY A 177 -4.74 -22.39 42.70
CA GLY A 177 -5.21 -21.23 41.94
C GLY A 177 -6.23 -21.56 40.84
N GLY A 178 -6.55 -22.85 40.65
CA GLY A 178 -7.46 -23.37 39.63
C GLY A 178 -8.78 -23.95 40.15
N SER A 179 -9.13 -23.71 41.42
CA SER A 179 -10.42 -24.11 42.04
C SER A 179 -11.25 -22.90 42.43
#